data_AF-B0XA10-F1
#
_entry.id   AF-B0XA10-F1
#
_cell.length_a   1.000
_cell.length_b   1.000
_cell.length_c   1.000
_cell.angle_alpha   90.00
_cell.angle_beta   90.00
_cell.angle_gamma   90.00
#
_symmetry.space_group_name_H-M   'P 1'
#
loop_
_entity.id
_entity.type
_entity.pdbx_description
1 polymer ?
#
loop_
_entity_poly.entity_id
_entity_poly.type
_entity_poly.pdbx_seq_one_letter_code
_entity_poly.pdbx_strand_id
1 'polypeptide(L)'
;MVIHTQPVDPEEVKSLIHQRGQVKGKVTRIKSALDKGKKNPQKITKATLKVYEKKLEAHYQEYVLRHREVIEVVDKKEEQDDVLDVFDQLHTETLVLVEELMEMFNQPQPFRAPIPSFDGQTENWPKFKAMFEDLVGRTRDSDAMKLHHLDKALVGDAAGLITAKMIQDNNYEQVVGLVTLL
;
A
#
# COMPACT_ATOMS: atom_id res chain seq x y z
N MET A 1 43.03 -31.69 -25.92
CA MET A 1 42.57 -31.10 -24.65
C MET A 1 41.06 -31.30 -24.61
N VAL A 2 40.59 -32.37 -23.96
CA VAL A 2 39.17 -32.72 -23.92
C VAL A 2 38.58 -31.96 -22.74
N ILE A 3 37.75 -30.95 -23.01
CA ILE A 3 36.97 -30.28 -21.98
C ILE A 3 35.93 -31.30 -21.51
N HIS A 4 36.22 -32.01 -20.42
CA HIS A 4 35.24 -32.82 -19.72
C HIS A 4 34.30 -31.84 -19.01
N THR A 5 33.25 -31.40 -19.69
CA THR A 5 32.06 -30.90 -19.00
C THR A 5 31.45 -32.11 -18.29
N GLN A 6 31.63 -32.20 -16.97
CA GLN A 6 30.89 -33.18 -16.17
C GLN A 6 29.40 -33.00 -16.44
N PRO A 7 28.62 -34.08 -16.59
CA PRO A 7 27.17 -33.98 -16.67
C PRO A 7 26.68 -33.29 -15.39
N VAL A 8 25.98 -32.17 -15.56
CA VAL A 8 25.39 -31.41 -14.45
C VAL A 8 24.36 -32.30 -13.74
N ASP A 9 24.40 -32.32 -12.41
CA ASP A 9 23.46 -33.08 -11.58
C ASP A 9 22.03 -32.50 -11.73
N PRO A 10 21.03 -33.29 -12.19
CA PRO A 10 19.65 -32.85 -12.28
C PRO A 10 19.07 -32.29 -10.97
N GLU A 11 19.51 -32.79 -9.81
CA GLU A 11 19.06 -32.26 -8.51
C GLU A 11 19.66 -30.88 -8.20
N GLU A 12 20.87 -30.60 -8.69
CA GLU A 12 21.49 -29.27 -8.57
C GLU A 12 20.71 -28.23 -9.40
N VAL A 13 20.39 -28.55 -10.66
CA VAL A 13 19.58 -27.67 -11.52
C VAL A 13 18.23 -27.34 -10.88
N LYS A 14 17.56 -28.36 -10.35
CA LYS A 14 16.25 -28.20 -9.69
C LYS A 14 16.35 -27.33 -8.43
N SER A 15 17.40 -27.50 -7.64
CA SER A 15 17.67 -26.66 -6.46
C SER A 15 17.87 -25.20 -6.83
N LEU A 16 18.69 -24.90 -7.85
CA LEU A 16 18.96 -23.54 -8.31
C LEU A 16 17.69 -22.86 -8.87
N ILE A 17 16.91 -23.57 -9.69
CA ILE A 17 15.62 -23.08 -10.20
C ILE A 17 14.66 -22.79 -9.03
N HIS A 18 14.61 -23.68 -8.03
CA HIS A 18 13.77 -23.47 -6.85
C HIS A 18 14.19 -22.23 -6.07
N GLN A 19 15.49 -22.05 -5.80
CA GLN A 19 16.02 -20.88 -5.09
C GLN A 19 15.69 -19.58 -5.85
N ARG A 20 15.91 -19.54 -7.16
CA ARG A 20 15.49 -18.41 -8.01
C ARG A 20 13.98 -18.14 -7.91
N GLY A 21 13.17 -19.20 -7.93
CA GLY A 21 11.72 -19.12 -7.73
C GLY A 21 11.32 -18.54 -6.37
N GLN A 22 12.05 -18.85 -5.30
CA GLN A 22 11.81 -18.28 -3.98
C GLN A 22 12.04 -16.76 -3.95
N VAL A 23 13.05 -16.26 -4.68
CA VAL A 23 13.30 -14.82 -4.82
C VAL A 23 12.14 -14.14 -5.55
N LYS A 24 11.67 -14.71 -6.68
CA LYS A 24 10.44 -14.25 -7.36
C LYS A 24 9.25 -14.19 -6.40
N GLY A 25 9.08 -15.23 -5.58
CA GLY A 25 8.02 -15.28 -4.57
C GLY A 25 8.12 -14.18 -3.49
N LYS A 26 9.32 -13.64 -3.20
CA LYS A 26 9.48 -12.46 -2.32
C LYS A 26 8.91 -11.21 -2.99
N VAL A 27 9.21 -10.98 -4.27
CA VAL A 27 8.69 -9.84 -5.06
C VAL A 27 7.16 -9.92 -5.20
N THR A 28 6.60 -11.09 -5.54
CA THR A 28 5.14 -11.27 -5.65
C THR A 28 4.40 -10.94 -4.33
N ARG A 29 5.00 -11.27 -3.18
CA ARG A 29 4.42 -10.93 -1.87
C ARG A 29 4.43 -9.43 -1.60
N ILE A 30 5.50 -8.73 -2.00
CA ILE A 30 5.54 -7.26 -1.93
C ILE A 30 4.44 -6.66 -2.81
N LYS A 31 4.34 -7.08 -4.07
CA LYS A 31 3.27 -6.63 -4.99
C LYS A 31 1.87 -6.83 -4.39
N SER A 32 1.62 -8.01 -3.83
CA SER A 32 0.34 -8.32 -3.18
C SER A 32 0.05 -7.43 -1.97
N ALA A 33 1.07 -7.02 -1.21
CA ALA A 33 0.93 -6.08 -0.10
C ALA A 33 0.63 -4.66 -0.59
N LEU A 34 1.30 -4.22 -1.67
CA LEU A 34 1.06 -2.94 -2.32
C LEU A 34 -0.35 -2.87 -2.92
N ASP A 35 -0.81 -3.92 -3.61
CA ASP A 35 -2.18 -3.99 -4.16
C ASP A 35 -3.25 -3.85 -3.07
N LYS A 36 -3.01 -4.44 -1.88
CA LYS A 36 -3.87 -4.26 -0.71
C LYS A 36 -3.80 -2.83 -0.17
N GLY A 37 -2.60 -2.23 -0.15
CA GLY A 37 -2.39 -0.83 0.24
C GLY A 37 -3.06 0.16 -0.72
N LYS A 38 -3.08 -0.13 -2.03
CA LYS A 38 -3.79 0.68 -3.04
C LYS A 38 -5.30 0.67 -2.81
N LYS A 39 -5.87 -0.49 -2.46
CA LYS A 39 -7.29 -0.64 -2.11
C LYS A 39 -7.65 -0.05 -0.75
N ASN A 40 -6.70 -0.01 0.19
CA ASN A 40 -6.89 0.56 1.52
C ASN A 40 -5.66 1.39 1.93
N PRO A 41 -5.62 2.68 1.53
CA PRO A 41 -4.44 3.53 1.72
C PRO A 41 -4.00 3.74 3.18
N GLN A 42 -4.86 3.48 4.17
CA GLN A 42 -4.50 3.55 5.60
C GLN A 42 -3.58 2.39 6.03
N LYS A 43 -3.58 1.28 5.28
CA LYS A 43 -2.76 0.09 5.61
C LYS A 43 -1.32 0.17 5.10
N ILE A 44 -0.97 1.25 4.41
CA ILE A 44 0.38 1.44 3.89
C ILE A 44 0.93 2.79 4.29
N THR A 45 2.20 2.83 4.67
CA THR A 45 2.87 4.05 5.12
C THR A 45 4.02 4.43 4.21
N LYS A 46 4.41 5.71 4.20
CA LYS A 46 5.59 6.19 3.48
C LYS A 46 6.87 5.45 3.90
N ALA A 47 6.99 5.08 5.17
CA ALA A 47 8.14 4.30 5.66
C ALA A 47 8.14 2.88 5.08
N THR A 48 6.99 2.22 5.06
CA THR A 48 6.83 0.89 4.46
C THR A 48 7.17 0.88 2.97
N LEU A 49 6.73 1.89 2.22
CA LEU A 49 7.04 2.03 0.79
C LEU A 49 8.54 2.13 0.53
N LYS A 50 9.26 2.98 1.28
CA LYS A 50 10.74 3.07 1.21
C LYS A 50 11.44 1.75 1.56
N VAL A 51 10.89 0.97 2.49
CA VAL A 51 11.43 -0.36 2.81
C VAL A 51 11.20 -1.32 1.66
N TYR A 52 10.04 -1.28 1.00
CA TYR A 52 9.76 -2.11 -0.15
C TYR A 52 10.64 -1.77 -1.36
N GLU A 53 10.83 -0.49 -1.66
CA GLU A 53 11.75 -0.01 -2.70
C GLU A 53 13.15 -0.64 -2.54
N LYS A 54 13.75 -0.52 -1.33
CA LYS A 54 15.06 -1.12 -1.02
C LYS A 54 15.07 -2.64 -1.14
N LYS A 55 13.99 -3.30 -0.73
CA LYS A 55 13.87 -4.76 -0.84
C LYS A 55 13.72 -5.22 -2.29
N LEU A 56 13.00 -4.46 -3.12
CA LEU A 56 12.85 -4.76 -4.54
C LEU A 56 14.19 -4.71 -5.24
N GLU A 57 15.02 -3.69 -4.97
CA GLU A 57 16.38 -3.62 -5.49
C GLU A 57 17.22 -4.82 -5.04
N ALA A 58 17.23 -5.12 -3.73
CA ALA A 58 17.97 -6.26 -3.20
C ALA A 58 17.52 -7.60 -3.82
N HIS A 59 16.22 -7.80 -4.00
CA HIS A 59 15.67 -9.03 -4.60
C HIS A 59 15.91 -9.11 -6.11
N TYR A 60 16.01 -7.99 -6.82
CA TYR A 60 16.40 -7.98 -8.22
C TYR A 60 17.83 -8.48 -8.39
N GLN A 61 18.77 -7.91 -7.62
CA GLN A 61 20.17 -8.34 -7.64
C GLN A 61 20.31 -9.82 -7.22
N GLU A 62 19.58 -10.25 -6.18
CA GLU A 62 19.54 -11.65 -5.76
C GLU A 62 19.03 -12.55 -6.89
N TYR A 63 17.96 -12.16 -7.58
CA TYR A 63 17.39 -12.94 -8.68
C TYR A 63 18.36 -13.06 -9.86
N VAL A 64 18.98 -11.95 -10.29
CA VAL A 64 19.96 -11.93 -11.40
C VAL A 64 21.15 -12.84 -11.11
N LEU A 65 21.65 -12.85 -9.87
CA LEU A 65 22.72 -13.76 -9.46
C LEU A 65 22.28 -15.23 -9.57
N ARG A 66 21.11 -15.57 -9.02
CA ARG A 66 20.56 -16.94 -9.12
C ARG A 66 20.23 -17.33 -10.56
N HIS A 67 19.82 -16.38 -11.37
CA HIS A 67 19.53 -16.59 -12.78
C HIS A 67 20.81 -16.96 -13.54
N ARG A 68 21.92 -16.26 -13.27
CA ARG A 68 23.24 -16.59 -13.83
C ARG A 68 23.68 -18.01 -13.45
N GLU A 69 23.54 -18.38 -12.19
CA GLU A 69 23.84 -19.74 -11.71
C GLU A 69 23.02 -20.81 -12.49
N VAL A 70 21.75 -20.54 -12.78
CA VAL A 70 20.91 -21.43 -13.60
C VAL A 70 21.40 -21.49 -15.06
N ILE A 71 21.72 -20.36 -15.69
CA ILE A 71 22.21 -20.31 -17.09
C ILE A 71 23.49 -21.14 -17.27
N GLU A 72 24.36 -21.17 -16.28
CA GLU A 72 25.62 -21.92 -16.35
C GLU A 72 25.41 -23.43 -16.46
N VAL A 73 24.29 -23.94 -15.95
CA VAL A 73 24.04 -25.38 -15.78
C VAL A 73 22.96 -25.96 -16.68
N VAL A 74 22.16 -25.12 -17.35
CA VAL A 74 21.09 -25.57 -18.27
C VAL A 74 21.54 -25.56 -19.74
N ASP A 75 21.09 -26.56 -20.50
CA ASP A 75 21.37 -26.64 -21.94
C ASP A 75 20.59 -25.58 -22.74
N LYS A 76 19.36 -25.29 -22.33
CA LYS A 76 18.43 -24.41 -23.03
C LYS A 76 18.48 -22.99 -22.48
N LYS A 77 19.54 -22.26 -22.84
CA LYS A 77 19.77 -20.89 -22.34
C LYS A 77 18.75 -19.88 -22.88
N GLU A 78 18.32 -20.03 -24.12
CA GLU A 78 17.31 -19.15 -24.74
C GLU A 78 15.98 -19.17 -23.97
N GLU A 79 15.54 -20.33 -23.47
CA GLU A 79 14.35 -20.43 -22.61
C GLU A 79 14.54 -19.69 -21.26
N GLN A 80 15.78 -19.43 -20.83
CA GLN A 80 16.02 -18.63 -19.62
C GLN A 80 15.90 -17.13 -19.88
N ASP A 81 16.16 -16.64 -21.10
CA ASP A 81 16.00 -15.22 -21.43
C ASP A 81 14.52 -14.80 -21.22
N ASP A 82 13.57 -15.59 -21.72
CA ASP A 82 12.13 -15.39 -21.49
C ASP A 82 11.77 -15.40 -19.98
N VAL A 83 12.44 -16.24 -19.19
CA VAL A 83 12.20 -16.33 -17.75
C VAL A 83 12.71 -15.08 -17.02
N LEU A 84 13.83 -14.52 -17.47
CA LEU A 84 14.35 -13.25 -16.95
C LEU A 84 13.41 -12.10 -17.32
N ASP A 85 12.98 -12.00 -18.58
CA ASP A 85 12.07 -10.96 -19.06
C ASP A 85 10.76 -10.92 -18.24
N VAL A 86 10.18 -12.09 -17.95
CA VAL A 86 8.98 -12.20 -17.11
C VAL A 86 9.24 -11.71 -15.68
N PHE A 87 10.44 -11.93 -15.14
CA PHE A 87 10.78 -11.42 -13.81
C PHE A 87 11.04 -9.91 -13.82
N ASP A 88 11.71 -9.39 -14.85
CA ASP A 88 11.99 -7.97 -15.02
C ASP A 88 10.71 -7.17 -15.16
N GLN A 89 9.73 -7.70 -15.89
CA GLN A 89 8.39 -7.12 -15.97
C GLN A 89 7.72 -7.09 -14.58
N LEU A 90 7.73 -8.21 -13.84
CA LEU A 90 7.14 -8.27 -12.49
C LEU A 90 7.80 -7.25 -11.55
N HIS A 91 9.12 -7.14 -11.58
CA HIS A 91 9.87 -6.19 -10.76
C HIS A 91 9.50 -4.76 -11.13
N THR A 92 9.53 -4.43 -12.42
CA THR A 92 9.19 -3.10 -12.94
C THR A 92 7.78 -2.67 -12.55
N GLU A 93 6.78 -3.53 -12.78
CA GLU A 93 5.40 -3.27 -12.38
C GLU A 93 5.27 -3.05 -10.87
N THR A 94 6.03 -3.79 -10.07
CA THR A 94 5.99 -3.65 -8.61
C THR A 94 6.65 -2.35 -8.16
N LEU A 95 7.74 -1.93 -8.82
CA LEU A 95 8.43 -0.67 -8.53
C LEU A 95 7.56 0.53 -8.91
N VAL A 96 6.94 0.51 -10.09
CA VAL A 96 5.98 1.53 -10.53
C VAL A 96 4.84 1.68 -9.51
N LEU A 97 4.32 0.56 -8.98
CA LEU A 97 3.27 0.60 -7.95
C LEU A 97 3.75 1.24 -6.63
N VAL A 98 5.03 1.09 -6.27
CA VAL A 98 5.61 1.80 -5.11
C VAL A 98 5.63 3.31 -5.38
N GLU A 99 6.09 3.72 -6.56
CA GLU A 99 6.17 5.13 -6.95
C GLU A 99 4.79 5.79 -7.00
N GLU A 100 3.80 5.15 -7.63
CA GLU A 100 2.41 5.62 -7.65
C GLU A 100 1.89 5.88 -6.22
N LEU A 101 2.11 4.94 -5.31
CA LEU A 101 1.68 5.06 -3.92
C LEU A 101 2.47 6.12 -3.16
N MET A 102 3.75 6.31 -3.47
CA MET A 102 4.62 7.35 -2.91
C MET A 102 4.20 8.75 -3.37
N GLU A 103 3.82 8.90 -4.63
CA GLU A 103 3.29 10.17 -5.17
C GLU A 103 2.03 10.60 -4.43
N MET A 104 1.13 9.67 -4.08
CA MET A 104 -0.02 9.99 -3.24
C MET A 104 0.35 10.58 -1.87
N PHE A 105 1.55 10.31 -1.34
CA PHE A 105 2.05 10.95 -0.11
C PHE A 105 2.74 12.29 -0.36
N ASN A 106 3.18 12.55 -1.59
CA ASN A 106 3.87 13.78 -1.96
C ASN A 106 2.93 14.81 -2.61
N GLN A 107 1.71 14.41 -2.97
CA GLN A 107 0.67 15.35 -3.38
C GLN A 107 0.45 16.35 -2.24
N PRO A 108 0.54 17.67 -2.51
CA PRO A 108 0.22 18.67 -1.52
C PRO A 108 -1.22 18.42 -1.06
N GLN A 109 -1.42 18.22 0.25
CA GLN A 109 -2.78 18.19 0.79
C GLN A 109 -3.47 19.46 0.30
N PRO A 110 -4.67 19.38 -0.31
CA PRO A 110 -5.36 20.56 -0.80
C PRO A 110 -5.44 21.56 0.34
N PHE A 111 -5.13 22.82 0.01
CA PHE A 111 -5.17 23.98 0.89
C PHE A 111 -6.28 23.79 1.93
N ARG A 112 -5.91 23.66 3.22
CA ARG A 112 -6.90 23.40 4.28
C ARG A 112 -7.81 24.60 4.39
N ALA A 113 -8.94 24.58 3.67
CA ALA A 113 -10.07 25.41 4.03
C ALA A 113 -10.36 25.11 5.52
N PRO A 114 -10.67 26.13 6.33
CA PRO A 114 -11.01 25.90 7.73
C PRO A 114 -12.14 24.88 7.81
N ILE A 115 -11.98 23.89 8.69
CA ILE A 115 -13.03 22.88 8.92
C ILE A 115 -14.30 23.65 9.30
N PRO A 116 -15.42 23.45 8.58
CA PRO A 116 -16.66 24.14 8.90
C PRO A 116 -17.08 23.78 10.33
N SER A 117 -17.71 24.71 11.05
CA SER A 117 -18.29 24.42 12.36
C SER A 117 -19.78 24.14 12.23
N PHE A 118 -20.31 23.28 13.11
CA PHE A 118 -21.74 23.00 13.21
C PHE A 118 -22.24 23.36 14.61
N ASP A 119 -23.26 24.21 14.67
CA ASP A 119 -23.78 24.76 15.92
C ASP A 119 -24.99 23.99 16.48
N GLY A 120 -25.52 23.01 15.75
CA GLY A 120 -26.71 22.24 16.12
C GLY A 120 -27.95 22.59 15.30
N GLN A 121 -27.92 23.61 14.45
CA GLN A 121 -29.07 23.97 13.61
C GLN A 121 -29.27 22.96 12.48
N THR A 122 -30.36 22.19 12.54
CA THR A 122 -30.69 21.10 11.61
C THR A 122 -30.71 21.54 10.13
N GLU A 123 -31.13 22.77 9.85
CA GLU A 123 -31.13 23.37 8.51
C GLU A 123 -29.72 23.46 7.90
N ASN A 124 -28.69 23.64 8.73
CA ASN A 124 -27.29 23.77 8.30
C ASN A 124 -26.58 22.41 8.17
N TRP A 125 -27.17 21.34 8.70
CA TRP A 125 -26.55 20.01 8.76
C TRP A 125 -26.17 19.45 7.38
N PRO A 126 -27.03 19.47 6.34
CA PRO A 126 -26.66 18.89 5.04
C PRO A 126 -25.44 19.58 4.40
N LYS A 127 -25.36 20.90 4.56
CA LYS A 127 -24.26 21.73 4.05
C LYS A 127 -22.97 21.49 4.82
N PHE A 128 -23.04 21.45 6.16
CA PHE A 128 -21.91 21.10 7.01
C PHE A 128 -21.39 19.70 6.69
N LYS A 129 -22.27 18.69 6.68
CA LYS A 129 -21.93 17.28 6.45
C LYS A 129 -21.23 17.11 5.11
N ALA A 130 -21.77 17.67 4.02
CA ALA A 130 -21.15 17.58 2.71
C ALA A 130 -19.75 18.18 2.67
N MET A 131 -19.54 19.35 3.29
CA MET A 131 -18.20 19.97 3.35
C MET A 131 -17.24 19.22 4.28
N PHE A 132 -17.72 18.75 5.43
CA PHE A 132 -16.92 18.00 6.38
C PHE A 132 -16.49 16.63 5.81
N GLU A 133 -17.41 15.89 5.18
CA GLU A 133 -17.12 14.63 4.51
C GLU A 133 -16.18 14.83 3.32
N ASP A 134 -16.31 15.92 2.56
CA ASP A 134 -15.37 16.22 1.48
C ASP A 134 -13.97 16.55 2.02
N LEU A 135 -13.86 17.30 3.12
CA LEU A 135 -12.58 17.65 3.73
C LEU A 135 -11.91 16.46 4.42
N VAL A 136 -12.65 15.76 5.28
CA VAL A 136 -12.15 14.67 6.14
C VAL A 136 -12.15 13.31 5.43
N GLY A 137 -13.03 13.10 4.45
CA GLY A 137 -13.03 11.90 3.61
C GLY A 137 -11.81 11.83 2.69
N ARG A 138 -11.21 12.97 2.34
CA ARG A 138 -9.96 13.06 1.58
C ARG A 138 -8.72 12.86 2.45
N THR A 139 -8.84 12.88 3.79
CA THR A 139 -7.70 12.61 4.67
C THR A 139 -7.49 11.11 4.86
N ARG A 140 -6.24 10.71 5.13
CA ARG A 140 -5.88 9.34 5.50
C ARG A 140 -6.01 9.09 7.01
N ASP A 141 -6.76 9.95 7.70
CA ASP A 141 -6.97 9.86 9.13
C ASP A 141 -7.72 8.58 9.48
N SER A 142 -7.39 7.98 10.64
CA SER A 142 -8.16 6.87 11.20
C SER A 142 -9.56 7.34 11.60
N ASP A 143 -10.52 6.42 11.72
CA ASP A 143 -11.89 6.79 12.11
C ASP A 143 -11.93 7.53 13.46
N ALA A 144 -11.11 7.13 14.44
CA ALA A 144 -10.92 7.87 15.69
C ALA A 144 -10.45 9.32 15.49
N MET A 145 -9.53 9.56 14.54
CA MET A 145 -9.04 10.91 14.23
C MET A 145 -10.09 11.72 13.46
N LYS A 146 -10.86 11.09 12.56
CA LYS A 146 -12.02 11.70 11.91
C LYS A 146 -13.10 12.09 12.92
N LEU A 147 -13.36 11.24 13.92
CA LEU A 147 -14.27 11.54 15.03
C LEU A 147 -13.74 12.67 15.92
N HIS A 148 -12.42 12.74 16.13
CA HIS A 148 -11.80 13.87 16.83
C HIS A 148 -11.96 15.19 16.06
N HIS A 149 -11.79 15.16 14.74
CA HIS A 149 -12.07 16.32 13.88
C HIS A 149 -13.54 16.73 13.95
N LEU A 150 -14.45 15.76 13.99
CA LEU A 150 -15.88 16.02 14.06
C LEU A 150 -16.22 16.66 15.41
N ASP A 151 -15.75 16.11 16.53
CA ASP A 151 -15.94 16.67 17.88
C ASP A 151 -15.48 18.13 17.98
N LYS A 152 -14.33 18.46 17.39
CA LYS A 152 -13.81 19.84 17.35
C LYS A 152 -14.60 20.77 16.43
N ALA A 153 -15.31 20.24 15.45
CA ALA A 153 -16.16 21.01 14.55
C ALA A 153 -17.55 21.29 15.14
N LEU A 154 -17.97 20.52 16.15
CA LEU A 154 -19.22 20.76 16.86
C LEU A 154 -19.05 21.89 17.88
N VAL A 155 -19.88 22.92 17.75
CA VAL A 155 -19.89 24.12 18.60
C VAL A 155 -21.33 24.40 19.07
N GLY A 156 -21.51 25.39 19.94
CA GLY A 156 -22.85 25.80 20.38
C GLY A 156 -23.65 24.65 21.00
N ASP A 157 -24.88 24.45 20.54
CA ASP A 157 -25.80 23.43 21.04
C ASP A 157 -25.38 22.01 20.61
N ALA A 158 -24.53 21.89 19.59
CA ALA A 158 -23.95 20.62 19.17
C ALA A 158 -22.66 20.25 19.91
N ALA A 159 -22.07 21.15 20.70
CA ALA A 159 -20.80 20.90 21.37
C ALA A 159 -20.91 19.72 22.37
N GLY A 160 -19.93 18.82 22.35
CA GLY A 160 -19.87 17.70 23.29
C GLY A 160 -20.86 16.56 23.02
N LEU A 161 -21.59 16.58 21.89
CA LEU A 161 -22.44 15.47 21.45
C LEU A 161 -21.64 14.18 21.21
N ILE A 162 -20.38 14.30 20.80
CA ILE A 162 -19.49 13.15 20.60
C ILE A 162 -18.83 12.82 21.94
N THR A 163 -19.26 11.71 22.54
CA THR A 163 -18.66 11.24 23.78
C THR A 163 -17.35 10.48 23.54
N ALA A 164 -16.43 10.50 24.50
CA ALA A 164 -15.19 9.72 24.44
C ALA A 164 -15.43 8.21 24.18
N LYS A 165 -16.58 7.69 24.61
CA LYS A 165 -17.01 6.31 24.37
C LYS A 165 -17.29 6.05 22.88
N MET A 166 -17.96 6.98 22.18
CA MET A 166 -18.22 6.88 20.73
C MET A 166 -16.94 6.94 19.90
N ILE A 167 -15.94 7.70 20.35
CA ILE A 167 -14.60 7.74 19.73
C ILE A 167 -13.89 6.39 19.89
N GLN A 168 -14.00 5.79 21.08
CA GLN A 168 -13.34 4.52 21.41
C GLN A 168 -13.99 3.32 20.71
N ASP A 169 -15.29 3.37 20.44
CA ASP A 169 -16.03 2.34 19.67
C ASP A 169 -15.71 2.39 18.16
N ASN A 170 -14.97 3.42 17.70
CA ASN A 170 -14.36 3.56 16.37
C ASN A 170 -15.33 3.30 15.19
N ASN A 171 -16.59 3.73 15.32
CA ASN A 171 -17.64 3.53 14.31
C ASN A 171 -18.18 4.86 13.77
N TYR A 172 -17.45 5.44 12.81
CA TYR A 172 -17.73 6.77 12.25
C TYR A 172 -19.15 6.90 11.67
N GLU A 173 -19.62 5.90 10.89
CA GLU A 173 -20.95 5.96 10.25
C GLU A 173 -22.11 6.04 11.26
N GLN A 174 -22.00 5.29 12.36
CA GLN A 174 -23.04 5.22 13.37
C GLN A 174 -23.17 6.54 14.13
N VAL A 175 -22.04 7.21 14.40
CA VAL A 175 -22.01 8.52 15.07
C VAL A 175 -22.57 9.61 14.17
N VAL A 176 -22.20 9.63 12.89
CA VAL A 176 -22.76 10.59 11.91
C VAL A 176 -24.28 10.43 11.79
N GLY A 177 -24.79 9.18 11.85
CA GLY A 177 -26.23 8.92 11.89
C GLY A 177 -26.94 9.50 13.11
N LEU A 178 -26.34 9.42 14.30
CA LEU A 178 -26.91 9.96 15.54
C LEU A 178 -27.01 11.49 15.53
N VAL A 179 -25.99 12.18 14.99
CA VAL A 179 -26.02 13.64 14.87
C VAL A 179 -27.09 14.11 13.88
N THR A 180 -27.48 13.26 12.92
CA THR A 180 -28.53 13.56 11.94
C THR A 180 -29.96 13.50 12.53
N LEU A 181 -30.13 12.97 13.75
CA LEU A 181 -31.43 12.80 14.41
C LEU A 181 -31.77 13.91 15.43
N LEU A 182 -30.86 14.87 15.61
CA LEU A 182 -31.12 16.13 16.34
C LEU A 182 -31.77 17.14 15.40
#